data_AF-A0A6B2TI99-F1
#
_entry.id   AF-A0A6B2TI99-F1
#
_cell.length_a   1.000
_cell.length_b   1.000
_cell.length_c   1.000
_cell.angle_alpha   90.00
_cell.angle_beta   90.00
_cell.angle_gamma   90.00
#
_symmetry.space_group_name_H-M   'P 1'
#
loop_
_entity.id
_entity.type
_entity.pdbx_description
1 polymer ?
#
loop_
_entity_poly.entity_id
_entity_poly.type
_entity_poly.pdbx_seq_one_letter_code
_entity_poly.pdbx_strand_id
1 'polypeptide(L)' 'MTTLLVIAKAPLPGRVKTRLTPPFTPHEAARLAEAALVDSLRAVAAAPARRR' A
#
# COMPACT_ATOMS: atom_id res chain seq x y z
N MET A 1 23.61 4.23 8.69
CA MET A 1 22.13 4.33 8.74
C MET A 1 21.59 3.89 7.40
N THR A 2 20.56 3.04 7.38
CA THR A 2 19.88 2.61 6.15
C THR A 2 18.55 3.34 6.07
N THR A 3 18.25 3.95 4.93
CA THR A 3 16.96 4.60 4.69
C THR A 3 16.10 3.70 3.83
N LEU A 4 14.85 3.48 4.25
CA LEU A 4 13.84 2.79 3.45
C LEU A 4 12.87 3.82 2.86
N LEU A 5 12.63 3.74 1.56
CA LEU A 5 11.66 4.58 0.86
C LEU A 5 10.46 3.71 0.42
N VAL A 6 9.25 4.14 0.79
CA VAL A 6 7.99 3.52 0.35
C VAL A 6 7.34 4.42 -0.68
N ILE A 7 7.14 3.92 -1.90
CA ILE A 7 6.41 4.62 -2.96
C ILE A 7 4.99 4.07 -3.01
N ALA A 8 4.02 4.96 -2.88
CA ALA A 8 2.60 4.62 -2.89
C ALA A 8 1.78 5.57 -3.76
N LYS A 9 0.63 5.10 -4.21
CA LYS A 9 -0.40 5.91 -4.89
C LYS A 9 -1.55 6.18 -3.93
N ALA A 10 -2.11 7.39 -3.96
CA ALA A 10 -3.27 7.73 -3.14
C ALA A 10 -4.44 6.75 -3.36
N PRO A 11 -5.08 6.25 -2.28
CA PRO A 11 -6.15 5.25 -2.36
C PRO A 11 -7.48 5.88 -2.77
N LEU A 12 -7.57 6.28 -4.04
CA LEU A 12 -8.77 6.91 -4.60
C LEU A 12 -9.59 5.89 -5.40
N PRO A 13 -10.92 5.83 -5.21
CA PRO A 13 -11.80 4.96 -5.99
C PRO A 13 -11.60 5.13 -7.50
N GLY A 14 -11.51 4.02 -8.23
CA GLY A 14 -11.32 4.01 -9.68
C GLY A 14 -9.92 4.42 -10.16
N ARG A 15 -9.01 4.79 -9.26
CA ARG A 15 -7.63 5.20 -9.61
C ARG A 15 -6.57 4.24 -9.10
N VAL A 16 -6.87 3.47 -8.07
CA VAL A 16 -5.95 2.50 -7.46
C VAL A 16 -6.50 1.08 -7.63
N LYS A 17 -5.60 0.09 -7.76
CA LYS A 17 -5.96 -1.34 -7.84
C LYS A 17 -7.13 -1.64 -8.80
N THR A 18 -7.17 -0.96 -9.95
CA THR A 18 -8.31 -1.05 -10.91
C THR A 18 -8.54 -2.45 -11.47
N ARG A 19 -7.49 -3.29 -11.51
CA ARG A 19 -7.60 -4.71 -11.87
C ARG A 19 -8.36 -5.58 -10.86
N LEU A 20 -8.69 -5.05 -9.67
CA LEU A 20 -9.52 -5.75 -8.67
C LEU A 20 -11.02 -5.55 -8.90
N THR A 21 -11.42 -4.72 -9.86
CA THR A 21 -12.80 -4.57 -10.30
C THR A 21 -13.01 -5.43 -11.56
N PRO A 22 -14.09 -6.24 -11.67
CA PRO A 22 -15.33 -6.20 -10.88
C PRO A 22 -15.40 -6.98 -9.54
N PRO A 23 -14.49 -7.89 -9.15
CA PRO A 23 -14.62 -8.60 -7.87
C PRO A 23 -14.81 -7.69 -6.65
N PHE A 24 -14.23 -6.49 -6.70
CA PHE A 24 -14.43 -5.41 -5.76
C PHE A 24 -15.01 -4.17 -6.47
N THR A 25 -15.92 -3.47 -5.81
CA THR A 25 -16.30 -2.11 -6.20
C THR A 25 -15.09 -1.18 -6.19
N PRO A 26 -15.11 -0.06 -6.95
CA PRO A 26 -14.02 0.92 -6.90
C PRO A 26 -13.69 1.43 -5.48
N HIS A 27 -14.71 1.54 -4.62
CA HIS A 27 -14.54 1.93 -3.22
C HIS A 27 -13.89 0.83 -2.38
N GLU A 28 -14.30 -0.43 -2.55
CA GLU A 28 -13.65 -1.56 -1.88
C GLU A 28 -12.19 -1.72 -2.29
N ALA A 29 -11.87 -1.55 -3.58
CA ALA A 29 -10.50 -1.58 -4.07
C ALA A 29 -9.65 -0.44 -3.46
N ALA A 30 -10.24 0.74 -3.27
CA ALA A 30 -9.58 1.86 -2.59
C ALA A 30 -9.35 1.58 -1.10
N ARG A 31 -10.35 1.07 -0.37
CA ARG A 31 -10.21 0.67 1.04
C ARG A 31 -9.16 -0.41 1.23
N LEU A 32 -9.12 -1.40 0.33
CA LEU A 32 -8.10 -2.44 0.35
C LEU A 32 -6.70 -1.87 0.10
N ALA A 33 -6.57 -0.93 -0.84
CA ALA A 33 -5.29 -0.25 -1.09
C ALA A 33 -4.82 0.57 0.11
N GLU A 34 -5.73 1.24 0.82
CA GLU A 34 -5.44 1.97 2.06
C GLU A 34 -4.96 1.02 3.17
N ALA A 35 -5.70 -0.06 3.44
CA ALA A 35 -5.31 -1.05 4.43
C ALA A 35 -3.92 -1.65 4.11
N ALA A 36 -3.70 -2.05 2.86
CA ALA A 36 -2.41 -2.59 2.42
C ALA A 36 -1.25 -1.58 2.57
N LEU A 37 -1.50 -0.29 2.34
CA LEU A 37 -0.50 0.76 2.55
C LEU A 37 -0.16 0.91 4.04
N VAL A 38 -1.17 0.97 4.91
CA VAL A 38 -0.96 1.05 6.37
C VAL A 38 -0.16 -0.14 6.87
N ASP A 39 -0.50 -1.35 6.44
CA ASP A 39 0.22 -2.57 6.85
C ASP A 39 1.65 -2.60 6.30
N SER A 40 1.86 -2.13 5.07
CA SER A 40 3.20 -1.98 4.50
C SER A 40 4.07 -1.02 5.31
N LEU A 41 3.51 0.12 5.73
CA LEU A 41 4.22 1.10 6.55
C LEU A 41 4.57 0.53 7.93
N ARG A 42 3.66 -0.21 8.57
CA ARG A 42 3.92 -0.92 9.83
C ARG A 42 5.05 -1.93 9.68
N ALA A 43 5.02 -2.74 8.62
CA ALA A 43 6.05 -3.74 8.36
C ALA A 43 7.43 -3.09 8.12
N VAL A 44 7.48 -2.02 7.32
CA VAL A 44 8.71 -1.27 7.04
C VAL A 44 9.26 -0.60 8.31
N ALA A 45 8.39 -0.06 9.17
CA ALA A 45 8.82 0.53 10.44
C ALA A 45 9.43 -0.50 11.40
N ALA A 46 8.98 -1.76 11.34
CA ALA A 46 9.51 -2.86 12.16
C ALA A 46 10.72 -3.58 11.53
N ALA A 47 11.04 -3.32 10.26
CA ALA A 47 12.05 -4.07 9.54
C ALA A 47 13.49 -3.74 10.01
N PRO A 48 14.33 -4.75 10.30
CA PRO A 48 15.73 -4.52 10.63
C PRO A 48 16.56 -4.26 9.35
N ALA A 49 16.41 -3.07 8.76
CA ALA A 49 17.13 -2.69 7.55
C ALA A 49 18.61 -2.36 7.84
N ARG A 50 19.47 -3.37 7.70
CA ARG A 50 20.93 -3.22 7.78
C ARG A 50 21.52 -3.29 6.37
N ARG A 51 22.43 -2.36 6.08
CA ARG A 51 23.25 -2.40 4.86
C ARG A 51 24.32 -3.48 5.06
N ARG A 52 24.46 -4.39 4.10
CA ARG A 52 25.48 -5.46 4.13
C ARG A 52 26.80 -4.96 3.56
#